data_AF-K7K171-F1
#
_entry.id   AF-K7K171-F1
#
_cell.length_a   1.000
_cell.length_b   1.000
_cell.length_c   1.000
_cell.angle_alpha   90.00
_cell.angle_beta   90.00
_cell.angle_gamma   90.00
#
_symmetry.space_group_name_H-M   'P 1'
#
loop_
_entity.id
_entity.type
_entity.pdbx_description
1 polymer ?
#
loop_
_entity_poly.entity_id
_entity_poly.type
_entity_poly.pdbx_seq_one_letter_code
_entity_poly.pdbx_strand_id
1 'polypeptide(L)'
;MVKAGEKWAKDTAGSFTLVGTLITTIMFAAAFTVPGGNHQETGAPIFLHDHIFTLFIIADAISLFTSSTSVLIFIGILTSRYAEKDFLKTLPLKLLCGLVTLFLSVVAMMVAFCASLAMMLKGYQRLIIAAMSLASIPVIVLVPSQLRLFLEIFNSTMNATYIK
;
A
#
# COMPACT_ATOMS: atom_id res chain seq x y z
N MET A 1 -0.06 -6.45 30.83
CA MET A 1 0.70 -6.11 29.60
C MET A 1 -0.05 -6.46 28.32
N VAL A 2 -0.74 -7.61 28.25
CA VAL A 2 -1.48 -8.06 27.04
C VAL A 2 -2.50 -7.03 26.53
N LYS A 3 -3.33 -6.46 27.42
CA LYS A 3 -4.29 -5.40 27.03
C LYS A 3 -3.67 -4.16 26.39
N ALA A 4 -2.45 -3.78 26.80
CA ALA A 4 -1.76 -2.62 26.23
C ALA A 4 -1.26 -2.91 24.81
N GLY A 5 -0.70 -4.11 24.59
CA GLY A 5 -0.34 -4.58 23.26
C GLY A 5 -1.54 -4.70 22.33
N GLU A 6 -2.69 -5.17 22.84
CA GLU A 6 -3.93 -5.28 22.04
C GLU A 6 -4.42 -3.93 21.60
N LYS A 7 -4.45 -2.97 22.53
CA LYS A 7 -4.84 -1.60 22.22
C LYS A 7 -3.92 -0.99 21.16
N TRP A 8 -2.60 -1.08 21.36
CA TRP A 8 -1.62 -0.57 20.39
C TRP A 8 -1.83 -1.19 19.00
N ALA A 9 -1.98 -2.51 18.91
CA ALA A 9 -2.17 -3.19 17.65
C ALA A 9 -3.47 -2.80 16.94
N LYS A 10 -4.56 -2.61 17.70
CA LYS A 10 -5.84 -2.14 17.15
C LYS A 10 -5.75 -0.69 16.69
N ASP A 11 -5.12 0.18 17.47
CA ASP A 11 -4.92 1.59 17.09
C ASP A 11 -4.08 1.67 15.79
N THR A 12 -2.98 0.92 15.71
CA THR A 12 -2.15 0.81 14.51
C THR A 12 -2.91 0.23 13.32
N ALA A 13 -3.66 -0.86 13.51
CA ALA A 13 -4.50 -1.44 12.46
C ALA A 13 -5.56 -0.43 11.97
N GLY A 14 -6.14 0.37 12.86
CA GLY A 14 -7.08 1.45 12.52
C GLY A 14 -6.45 2.50 11.60
N SER A 15 -5.28 3.01 11.96
CA SER A 15 -4.55 3.97 11.13
C SER A 15 -4.22 3.40 9.75
N PHE A 16 -3.72 2.15 9.68
CA PHE A 16 -3.37 1.54 8.40
C PHE A 16 -4.58 1.13 7.57
N THR A 17 -5.71 0.77 8.19
CA THR A 17 -7.00 0.58 7.49
C THR A 17 -7.39 1.86 6.77
N LEU A 18 -7.27 3.01 7.44
CA LEU A 18 -7.62 4.30 6.84
C LEU A 18 -6.70 4.61 5.64
N VAL A 19 -5.38 4.45 5.81
CA VAL A 19 -4.40 4.63 4.70
C VAL A 19 -4.69 3.69 3.54
N GLY A 20 -4.92 2.40 3.80
CA GLY A 20 -5.23 1.43 2.76
C GLY A 20 -6.55 1.72 2.04
N THR A 21 -7.56 2.19 2.77
CA THR A 21 -8.85 2.57 2.17
C THR A 21 -8.68 3.77 1.24
N LEU A 22 -7.88 4.76 1.63
CA LEU A 22 -7.53 5.91 0.78
C LEU A 22 -6.79 5.47 -0.48
N ILE A 23 -5.82 4.57 -0.38
CA ILE A 23 -5.12 4.08 -1.58
C ILE A 23 -6.08 3.33 -2.50
N THR A 24 -6.91 2.44 -1.96
CA THR A 24 -7.91 1.71 -2.75
C THR A 24 -8.84 2.65 -3.50
N THR A 25 -9.36 3.70 -2.85
CA THR A 25 -10.28 4.65 -3.51
C THR A 25 -9.59 5.48 -4.59
N ILE A 26 -8.36 5.95 -4.34
CA ILE A 26 -7.60 6.75 -5.31
C ILE A 26 -7.25 5.89 -6.55
N MET A 27 -6.78 4.66 -6.36
CA MET A 27 -6.43 3.77 -7.47
C MET A 27 -7.66 3.31 -8.25
N PHE A 28 -8.74 2.95 -7.55
CA PHE A 28 -10.00 2.63 -8.24
C PHE A 28 -10.49 3.79 -9.11
N ALA A 29 -10.40 5.03 -8.62
CA ALA A 29 -10.73 6.19 -9.43
C ALA A 29 -9.78 6.35 -10.63
N ALA A 30 -8.47 6.19 -10.41
CA ALA A 30 -7.45 6.32 -11.45
C ALA A 30 -7.62 5.31 -12.60
N ALA A 31 -8.14 4.11 -12.34
CA ALA A 31 -8.48 3.13 -13.37
C ALA A 31 -9.53 3.63 -14.37
N PHE A 32 -10.46 4.50 -13.95
CA PHE A 32 -11.51 5.06 -14.80
C PHE A 32 -11.21 6.49 -15.29
N THR A 33 -10.35 7.22 -14.57
CA THR A 33 -9.87 8.55 -14.98
C THR A 33 -8.47 8.43 -15.58
N VAL A 34 -8.38 7.74 -16.73
CA VAL A 34 -7.09 7.42 -17.33
C VAL A 34 -6.28 8.67 -17.69
N PRO A 35 -4.97 8.69 -17.39
CA PRO A 35 -4.10 9.81 -17.72
C PRO A 35 -3.99 9.97 -19.24
N GLY A 36 -4.06 11.21 -19.72
CA GLY A 36 -4.05 11.52 -21.16
C GLY A 36 -5.42 11.59 -21.82
N GLY A 37 -6.45 11.02 -21.19
CA GLY A 37 -7.82 11.06 -21.70
C GLY A 37 -8.15 9.98 -22.73
N ASN A 38 -9.35 10.08 -23.29
CA ASN A 38 -9.95 9.10 -24.18
C ASN A 38 -10.22 9.70 -25.58
N HIS A 39 -10.14 8.86 -26.61
CA HIS A 39 -10.61 9.22 -27.94
C HIS A 39 -12.12 9.51 -27.90
N GLN A 40 -12.53 10.67 -28.45
CA GLN A 40 -13.94 11.09 -28.42
C GLN A 40 -14.88 10.16 -29.19
N GLU A 41 -14.40 9.53 -30.26
CA GLU A 41 -15.24 8.67 -31.10
C GLU A 41 -15.42 7.26 -30.54
N THR A 42 -14.37 6.69 -29.93
CA THR A 42 -14.38 5.29 -29.47
C THR A 42 -14.50 5.15 -27.96
N GLY A 43 -14.23 6.21 -27.21
CA GLY A 43 -14.08 6.17 -25.75
C GLY A 43 -12.82 5.44 -25.26
N ALA A 44 -11.97 4.94 -26.17
CA ALA A 44 -10.77 4.20 -25.82
C ALA A 44 -9.66 5.14 -25.30
N PRO A 45 -8.87 4.73 -24.30
CA PRO A 45 -7.70 5.48 -23.85
C PRO A 45 -6.76 5.82 -25.01
N ILE A 46 -6.33 7.09 -25.10
CA ILE A 46 -5.47 7.56 -26.21
C ILE A 46 -4.14 6.79 -26.23
N PHE A 47 -3.64 6.41 -25.05
CA PHE A 47 -2.39 5.67 -24.90
C PHE A 47 -2.58 4.15 -24.82
N LEU A 48 -3.71 3.59 -25.23
CA LEU A 48 -4.00 2.15 -25.07
C LEU A 48 -2.92 1.21 -25.64
N HIS A 49 -2.24 1.63 -26.71
CA HIS A 49 -1.15 0.86 -27.34
C HIS A 49 0.26 1.25 -26.84
N ASP A 50 0.38 2.18 -25.89
CA ASP A 50 1.66 2.58 -25.31
C ASP A 50 2.04 1.61 -24.17
N HIS A 51 3.30 1.19 -24.15
CA HIS A 51 3.82 0.33 -23.08
C HIS A 51 3.72 1.00 -21.70
N ILE A 52 3.82 2.33 -21.63
CA ILE A 52 3.69 3.06 -20.36
C ILE A 52 2.25 2.98 -19.84
N PHE A 53 1.25 2.96 -20.71
CA PHE A 53 -0.15 2.78 -20.30
C PHE A 53 -0.42 1.39 -19.74
N THR A 54 0.16 0.37 -20.37
CA THR A 54 0.07 -1.01 -19.85
C THR A 54 0.72 -1.12 -18.47
N LEU A 55 1.87 -0.47 -18.26
CA LEU A 55 2.53 -0.41 -16.96
C LEU A 55 1.66 0.31 -15.91
N PHE A 56 1.02 1.42 -16.29
CA PHE A 56 0.10 2.16 -15.43
C PHE A 56 -1.05 1.28 -14.94
N ILE A 57 -1.77 0.62 -15.85
CA ILE A 57 -2.93 -0.22 -15.48
C ILE A 57 -2.53 -1.43 -14.63
N ILE A 58 -1.41 -2.09 -14.95
CA ILE A 58 -0.93 -3.22 -14.15
C ILE A 58 -0.55 -2.75 -12.73
N ALA A 59 0.18 -1.64 -12.62
CA ALA A 59 0.59 -1.10 -11.33
C ALA A 59 -0.62 -0.62 -10.50
N ASP A 60 -1.60 0.03 -11.13
CA ASP A 60 -2.84 0.46 -10.50
C ASP A 60 -3.63 -0.73 -9.94
N ALA A 61 -3.81 -1.79 -10.76
CA ALA A 61 -4.49 -3.01 -10.32
C ALA A 61 -3.77 -3.69 -9.15
N ILE A 62 -2.44 -3.82 -9.22
CA ILE A 62 -1.63 -4.39 -8.12
C ILE A 62 -1.84 -3.57 -6.84
N SER A 63 -1.77 -2.23 -6.95
CA SER A 63 -1.97 -1.32 -5.82
C SER A 63 -3.35 -1.52 -5.20
N LEU A 64 -4.40 -1.54 -6.02
CA LEU A 64 -5.78 -1.69 -5.58
C LEU A 64 -6.02 -3.01 -4.84
N PHE A 65 -5.60 -4.14 -5.44
CA PHE A 65 -5.84 -5.46 -4.84
C PHE A 65 -5.03 -5.66 -3.56
N THR A 66 -3.76 -5.24 -3.54
CA THR A 66 -2.91 -5.38 -2.36
C THR A 66 -3.36 -4.46 -1.23
N SER A 67 -3.80 -3.24 -1.55
CA SER A 67 -4.38 -2.31 -0.57
C SER A 67 -5.68 -2.84 0.02
N SER A 68 -6.59 -3.34 -0.83
CA SER A 68 -7.88 -3.89 -0.37
C SER A 68 -7.67 -5.13 0.51
N THR A 69 -6.70 -5.98 0.16
CA THR A 69 -6.31 -7.13 1.00
C THR A 69 -5.79 -6.68 2.36
N SER A 70 -4.92 -5.67 2.37
CA SER A 70 -4.38 -5.08 3.59
C SER A 70 -5.48 -4.51 4.50
N VAL A 71 -6.43 -3.75 3.92
CA VAL A 71 -7.62 -3.23 4.62
C VAL A 71 -8.42 -4.35 5.26
N LEU A 72 -8.70 -5.43 4.53
CA LEU A 72 -9.44 -6.58 5.08
C LEU A 72 -8.70 -7.25 6.24
N ILE A 73 -7.36 -7.39 6.15
CA ILE A 73 -6.55 -7.93 7.23
C ILE A 73 -6.64 -7.03 8.47
N PHE A 74 -6.49 -5.71 8.32
CA PHE A 74 -6.53 -4.77 9.43
C PHE A 74 -7.92 -4.64 10.05
N ILE A 75 -8.99 -4.64 9.26
CA ILE A 75 -10.37 -4.76 9.77
C ILE A 75 -10.53 -6.07 10.56
N GLY A 76 -9.98 -7.18 10.06
CA GLY A 76 -9.95 -8.44 10.79
C GLY A 76 -9.23 -8.37 12.14
N ILE A 77 -8.25 -7.49 12.29
CA ILE A 77 -7.57 -7.23 13.57
C ILE A 77 -8.44 -6.39 14.50
N LEU A 78 -9.09 -5.34 13.97
CA LEU A 78 -10.00 -4.46 14.71
C LEU A 78 -11.20 -5.22 15.27
N THR A 79 -11.83 -6.08 14.46
CA THR A 79 -13.03 -6.85 14.84
C THR A 79 -12.71 -8.06 15.72
N SER A 80 -11.48 -8.55 15.67
CA SER A 80 -11.07 -9.72 16.46
C SER A 80 -11.05 -9.43 17.97
N ARG A 81 -11.52 -10.42 18.74
CA ARG A 81 -11.42 -10.45 20.20
C ARG A 81 -10.47 -11.58 20.58
N TYR A 82 -9.18 -11.25 20.70
CA TYR A 82 -8.13 -12.24 20.94
C TYR A 82 -8.10 -12.70 22.40
N ALA A 83 -8.02 -14.01 22.62
CA ALA A 83 -7.65 -14.56 23.92
C ALA A 83 -6.14 -14.33 24.17
N GLU A 84 -5.71 -14.10 25.41
CA GLU A 84 -4.33 -13.68 25.72
C GLU A 84 -3.24 -14.60 25.13
N LYS A 85 -3.51 -15.90 24.98
CA LYS A 85 -2.56 -16.88 24.43
C LYS A 85 -2.41 -16.81 22.91
N ASP A 86 -3.51 -16.62 22.17
CA ASP A 86 -3.47 -16.48 20.71
C ASP A 86 -3.05 -15.08 20.27
N PHE A 87 -3.22 -14.11 21.18
CA PHE A 87 -2.83 -12.73 20.98
C PHE A 87 -1.34 -12.58 20.66
N LEU A 88 -0.45 -13.28 21.38
CA LEU A 88 1.00 -13.07 21.25
C LEU A 88 1.61 -13.60 19.96
N LYS A 89 0.95 -14.52 19.23
CA LYS A 89 1.46 -15.04 17.95
C LYS A 89 0.64 -14.63 16.74
N THR A 90 -0.69 -14.72 16.83
CA THR A 90 -1.56 -14.53 15.65
C THR A 90 -1.70 -13.06 15.27
N LEU A 91 -1.78 -12.18 16.27
CA LEU A 91 -1.92 -10.75 16.05
C LEU A 91 -0.69 -10.11 15.39
N PRO A 92 0.55 -10.28 15.89
CA PRO A 92 1.72 -9.70 15.24
C PRO A 92 1.88 -10.20 13.79
N LEU A 93 1.59 -11.48 13.54
CA LEU A 93 1.68 -12.06 12.20
C LEU A 93 0.65 -11.46 11.23
N LYS A 94 -0.60 -11.25 11.68
CA LYS A 94 -1.61 -10.55 10.87
C LYS A 94 -1.25 -9.09 10.62
N LEU A 95 -0.77 -8.38 11.64
CA LEU A 95 -0.26 -7.01 11.50
C LEU A 95 0.84 -6.97 10.43
N LEU A 96 1.80 -7.88 10.51
CA LEU A 96 2.91 -8.01 9.56
C LEU A 96 2.42 -8.23 8.12
N CYS A 97 1.50 -9.17 7.93
CA CYS A 97 0.94 -9.48 6.62
C CYS A 97 0.18 -8.29 6.04
N GLY A 98 -0.62 -7.59 6.86
CA GLY A 98 -1.31 -6.36 6.45
C GLY A 98 -0.31 -5.26 6.07
N LEU A 99 0.79 -5.15 6.80
CA LEU A 99 1.80 -4.12 6.58
C LEU A 99 2.60 -4.35 5.30
N VAL A 100 3.00 -5.60 5.03
CA VAL A 100 3.71 -5.98 3.80
C VAL A 100 2.83 -5.73 2.56
N THR A 101 1.55 -6.12 2.64
CA THR A 101 0.59 -5.88 1.55
C THR A 101 0.32 -4.39 1.33
N LEU A 102 0.25 -3.58 2.40
CA LEU A 102 0.13 -2.13 2.28
C LEU A 102 1.37 -1.49 1.67
N PHE A 103 2.56 -1.95 2.06
CA PHE A 103 3.80 -1.43 1.51
C PHE A 103 3.91 -1.71 0.01
N LEU A 104 3.58 -2.93 -0.41
CA LEU A 104 3.52 -3.29 -1.82
C LEU A 104 2.52 -2.41 -2.59
N SER A 105 1.37 -2.11 -1.98
CA SER A 105 0.39 -1.17 -2.52
C SER A 105 0.98 0.23 -2.73
N VAL A 106 1.64 0.80 -1.73
CA VAL A 106 2.25 2.15 -1.86
C VAL A 106 3.32 2.19 -2.95
N VAL A 107 4.16 1.15 -3.07
CA VAL A 107 5.16 1.07 -4.14
C VAL A 107 4.47 1.02 -5.50
N ALA A 108 3.46 0.18 -5.66
CA ALA A 108 2.70 0.07 -6.91
C ALA A 108 1.97 1.38 -7.25
N MET A 109 1.39 2.07 -6.26
CA MET A 109 0.79 3.40 -6.42
C MET A 109 1.81 4.43 -6.93
N MET A 110 3.02 4.44 -6.39
CA MET A 110 4.08 5.35 -6.85
C MET A 110 4.52 5.04 -8.28
N VAL A 111 4.60 3.76 -8.66
CA VAL A 111 4.88 3.35 -10.03
C VAL A 111 3.77 3.79 -10.99
N ALA A 112 2.49 3.61 -10.62
CA ALA A 112 1.35 4.07 -11.39
C ALA A 112 1.37 5.60 -11.56
N PHE A 113 1.69 6.33 -10.49
CA PHE A 113 1.83 7.79 -10.55
C PHE A 113 2.98 8.25 -11.46
N CYS A 114 4.14 7.58 -11.41
CA CYS A 114 5.23 7.90 -12.33
C CYS A 114 4.87 7.59 -13.78
N ALA A 115 4.18 6.47 -14.04
CA ALA A 115 3.71 6.10 -15.37
C ALA A 115 2.67 7.10 -15.90
N SER A 116 1.74 7.56 -15.06
CA SER A 116 0.74 8.56 -15.45
C SER A 116 1.38 9.89 -15.82
N LEU A 117 2.35 10.37 -15.04
CA LEU A 117 3.09 11.58 -15.37
C LEU A 117 3.93 11.43 -16.63
N ALA A 118 4.57 10.29 -16.85
CA ALA A 118 5.34 10.03 -18.07
C ALA A 118 4.46 10.06 -19.33
N MET A 119 3.23 9.53 -19.25
CA MET A 119 2.25 9.64 -20.35
C MET A 119 1.77 11.08 -20.57
N MET A 120 1.44 11.80 -19.49
CA MET A 120 0.83 13.12 -19.58
C MET A 120 1.83 14.22 -19.99
N LEU A 121 3.11 14.09 -19.59
CA LEU A 121 4.17 15.07 -19.84
C LEU A 121 5.12 14.65 -20.97
N LYS A 122 4.65 13.86 -21.93
CA LYS A 122 5.46 13.41 -23.07
C LYS A 122 6.10 14.62 -23.78
N GLY A 123 7.43 14.74 -23.69
CA GLY A 123 8.20 15.87 -24.22
C GLY A 123 8.84 16.79 -23.15
N TYR A 124 8.36 16.78 -21.91
CA TYR A 124 8.88 17.60 -20.81
C TYR A 124 9.77 16.80 -19.85
N GLN A 125 10.89 16.29 -20.37
CA GLN A 125 11.82 15.40 -19.63
C GLN A 125 12.24 15.93 -18.25
N ARG A 126 12.46 17.25 -18.14
CA ARG A 126 12.88 17.89 -16.88
C ARG A 126 11.82 17.76 -15.77
N LEU A 127 10.54 17.87 -16.12
CA LEU A 127 9.44 17.73 -15.16
C LEU A 127 9.23 16.27 -14.75
N ILE A 128 9.39 15.34 -15.68
CA ILE A 128 9.32 13.89 -15.39
C ILE A 128 10.41 13.51 -14.40
N ILE A 129 11.66 13.95 -14.62
CA ILE A 129 12.79 13.67 -13.71
C ILE A 129 12.53 14.27 -12.32
N ALA A 130 12.06 15.51 -12.26
CA ALA A 130 11.71 16.15 -10.99
C ALA A 130 10.61 15.38 -10.25
N ALA A 131 9.55 14.97 -10.94
CA ALA A 131 8.46 14.23 -10.33
C ALA A 131 8.88 12.84 -9.85
N MET A 132 9.71 12.13 -10.62
CA MET A 132 10.30 10.84 -10.21
C MET A 132 11.14 11.00 -8.94
N SER A 133 11.92 12.08 -8.83
CA SER A 133 12.70 12.35 -7.61
C SER A 133 11.81 12.61 -6.39
N LEU A 134 10.70 13.31 -6.56
CA LEU A 134 9.72 13.57 -5.50
C LEU A 134 8.96 12.30 -5.08
N ALA A 135 8.54 11.48 -6.04
CA ALA A 135 7.85 10.20 -5.79
C ALA A 135 8.73 9.18 -5.06
N SER A 136 10.06 9.33 -5.14
CA SER A 136 11.02 8.48 -4.41
C SER A 136 10.99 8.75 -2.90
N ILE A 137 10.65 9.97 -2.48
CA ILE A 137 10.75 10.39 -1.08
C ILE A 137 9.82 9.56 -0.17
N PRO A 138 8.51 9.38 -0.47
CA PRO A 138 7.64 8.54 0.34
C PRO A 138 8.16 7.11 0.47
N VAL A 139 8.66 6.52 -0.62
CA VAL A 139 9.16 5.13 -0.63
C VAL A 139 10.39 5.03 0.27
N ILE A 140 11.35 5.93 0.14
CA ILE A 140 12.58 5.94 0.94
C ILE A 140 12.29 6.17 2.42
N VAL A 141 11.29 6.99 2.77
CA VAL A 141 10.89 7.23 4.16
C VAL A 141 10.13 6.04 4.74
N LEU A 142 9.27 5.40 3.95
CA LEU A 142 8.45 4.27 4.39
C LEU A 142 9.29 3.00 4.59
N VAL A 143 10.25 2.70 3.71
CA VAL A 143 11.08 1.48 3.81
C VAL A 143 11.70 1.27 5.19
N PRO A 144 12.49 2.19 5.77
CA PRO A 144 13.12 2.01 7.08
C PRO A 144 12.09 1.99 8.21
N SER A 145 11.02 2.80 8.11
CA SER A 145 9.94 2.81 9.10
C SER A 145 9.23 1.46 9.18
N GLN A 146 8.89 0.88 8.01
CA GLN A 146 8.24 -0.42 7.89
C GLN A 146 9.18 -1.57 8.29
N LEU A 147 10.47 -1.49 7.95
CA LEU A 147 11.49 -2.45 8.38
C LEU A 147 11.66 -2.44 9.90
N ARG A 148 11.65 -1.26 10.54
CA ARG A 148 11.76 -1.15 12.00
C ARG A 148 10.56 -1.81 12.67
N LEU A 149 9.35 -1.51 12.20
CA LEU A 149 8.11 -2.15 12.65
C LEU A 149 8.14 -3.67 12.42
N PHE A 150 8.58 -4.11 11.25
CA PHE A 150 8.72 -5.52 10.92
C PHE A 150 9.67 -6.24 11.89
N LEU A 151 10.85 -5.67 12.12
CA LEU A 151 11.86 -6.22 13.04
C LEU A 151 11.38 -6.20 14.49
N GLU A 152 10.68 -5.16 14.92
CA GLU A 152 10.15 -5.04 16.29
C GLU A 152 9.03 -6.07 16.54
N ILE A 153 8.15 -6.28 15.57
CA ILE A 153 7.10 -7.30 15.60
C ILE A 153 7.71 -8.71 15.56
N PHE A 154 8.71 -8.93 14.72
CA PHE A 154 9.39 -10.22 14.63
C PHE A 154 10.15 -10.56 15.91
N ASN A 155 10.93 -9.60 16.44
CA ASN A 155 11.76 -9.80 17.61
C ASN A 155 10.89 -9.98 18.88
N SER A 156 9.77 -9.27 18.99
CA SER A 156 8.80 -9.51 20.08
C SER A 156 8.15 -10.89 20.00
N THR A 157 7.85 -11.39 18.81
CA THR A 157 7.31 -12.75 18.61
C THR A 157 8.33 -13.84 18.97
N MET A 158 9.59 -13.65 18.59
CA MET A 158 10.69 -14.55 18.92
C MET A 158 10.98 -14.58 20.43
N ASN A 159 11.09 -13.41 21.07
CA ASN A 159 11.30 -13.33 22.51
C ASN A 159 10.13 -13.91 23.32
N ALA A 160 8.88 -13.73 22.88
CA ALA A 160 7.72 -14.36 23.53
C ALA A 160 7.74 -15.90 23.46
N THR A 161 8.47 -16.48 22.50
CA THR A 161 8.61 -17.93 22.36
C THR A 161 9.74 -18.49 23.23
N TYR A 162 10.74 -17.68 23.62
CA TYR A 162 11.90 -18.12 24.41
C TYR A 162 11.75 -17.99 25.94
N ILE A 163 10.70 -17.31 26.44
CA ILE A 163 10.45 -17.14 27.90
C ILE A 163 9.46 -18.20 28.43
N LYS A 164 9.36 -19.36 27.79
CA LYS A 164 8.45 -20.44 28.21
C LYS A 164 9.22 -21.74 28.41
#